data_AF-A0A0E3VVZ0-F1
#
_entry.id   AF-A0A0E3VVZ0-F1
#
_cell.length_a   1.000
_cell.length_b   1.000
_cell.length_c   1.000
_cell.angle_alpha   90.00
_cell.angle_beta   90.00
_cell.angle_gamma   90.00
#
_symmetry.space_group_name_H-M   'P 1'
#
loop_
_entity.id
_entity.type
_entity.pdbx_description
1 polymer ?
#
loop_
_entity_poly.entity_id
_entity_poly.type
_entity_poly.pdbx_seq_one_letter_code
_entity_poly.pdbx_strand_id
1 'polypeptide(L)'
;MSVPSPVNESLLSQRLAALGAARSWAPNVLPELEHFIRTADDYDLLRVNPIQYGGAVRMSEADAIELFVHAAKVGLFDMDWLLICAYCPQVAGSFRELDQVHPRFQCAFCNAINDVALDDYIQVAFTVSSGVRDIIFRHPERLSVEDFYLRYNFSKGFIAPHGMTHQQLVAALSRGFADIEAHEHRSFDFEVTAGRFEVLDLSHKLLLVFFADGEPAEPQETLVQLESGRFHVPDRPTAPKDMVLGNGQFSFRQTADLSPGKHTIRIENRTDDRGRFWFVQYPPGFAPHLVEYEPFLSGKRLLLTPSFRELYKAQLVDEGESIKVSDMTFLFTDLKKSTPLYESVGDVNAYFLVRQHFEILNRIIRERSGTLSRRSATRSWPGSSVRRMPFAPPSR
;
A
#
# COMPACT_ATOMS: atom_id res chain seq x y z
N MET A 1 11.12 -12.64 -20.13
CA MET A 1 9.72 -12.80 -19.71
C MET A 1 9.62 -14.16 -19.04
N SER A 2 9.25 -14.19 -17.76
CA SER A 2 8.97 -15.40 -17.00
C SER A 2 7.87 -16.21 -17.69
N VAL A 3 7.96 -17.53 -17.66
CA VAL A 3 6.83 -18.38 -18.09
C VAL A 3 5.70 -18.17 -17.08
N PRO A 4 4.48 -17.78 -17.51
CA PRO A 4 3.33 -17.61 -16.63
C PRO A 4 3.10 -18.85 -15.75
N SER A 5 2.86 -18.65 -14.45
CA SER A 5 2.53 -19.76 -13.55
C SER A 5 1.25 -20.48 -14.00
N PRO A 6 1.18 -21.82 -13.86
CA PRO A 6 0.06 -22.61 -14.35
C PRO A 6 -1.25 -22.26 -13.63
N VAL A 7 -2.36 -22.36 -14.36
CA VAL A 7 -3.70 -22.04 -13.86
C VAL A 7 -4.45 -23.32 -13.50
N ASN A 8 -5.14 -23.31 -12.35
CA ASN A 8 -6.10 -24.34 -11.99
C ASN A 8 -7.43 -24.08 -12.72
N GLU A 9 -7.58 -24.68 -13.90
CA GLU A 9 -8.72 -24.46 -14.80
C GLU A 9 -10.10 -24.73 -14.17
N SER A 10 -10.19 -25.83 -13.42
CA SER A 10 -11.43 -26.24 -12.76
C SER A 10 -11.84 -25.22 -11.70
N LEU A 11 -10.89 -24.81 -10.85
CA LEU A 11 -11.16 -23.84 -9.79
C LEU A 11 -11.45 -22.46 -10.36
N LEU A 12 -10.69 -22.00 -11.37
CA LEU A 12 -10.94 -20.73 -12.05
C LEU A 12 -12.36 -20.67 -12.60
N SER A 13 -12.78 -21.70 -13.35
CA SER A 13 -14.12 -21.79 -13.93
C SER A 13 -15.20 -21.79 -12.85
N GLN A 14 -15.00 -22.55 -11.76
CA GLN A 14 -15.91 -22.59 -10.62
C GLN A 14 -16.07 -21.22 -9.95
N ARG A 15 -14.97 -20.49 -9.71
CA ARG A 15 -15.02 -19.19 -9.04
C ARG A 15 -15.57 -18.09 -9.93
N LEU A 16 -15.30 -18.12 -11.24
CA LEU A 16 -15.92 -17.21 -12.21
C LEU A 16 -17.44 -17.42 -12.29
N ALA A 17 -17.91 -18.67 -12.27
CA ALA A 17 -19.34 -18.96 -12.21
C ALA A 17 -19.98 -18.42 -10.91
N ALA A 18 -19.31 -18.59 -9.76
CA ALA A 18 -19.76 -18.03 -8.49
C ALA A 18 -19.80 -16.49 -8.51
N LEU A 19 -18.80 -15.84 -9.12
CA LEU A 19 -18.75 -14.39 -9.29
C LEU A 19 -19.91 -13.88 -10.16
N GLY A 20 -20.22 -14.58 -11.25
CA GLY A 20 -21.36 -14.27 -12.12
C GLY A 20 -22.72 -14.48 -11.46
N ALA A 21 -22.82 -15.41 -10.52
CA ALA A 21 -24.04 -15.64 -9.74
C ALA A 21 -24.25 -14.60 -8.62
N ALA A 22 -23.16 -14.00 -8.09
CA ALA A 22 -23.22 -13.05 -6.99
C ALA A 22 -23.86 -11.71 -7.38
N ARG A 23 -23.68 -11.27 -8.63
CA ARG A 23 -24.19 -10.00 -9.16
C ARG A 23 -24.23 -10.04 -10.69
N SER A 24 -25.12 -9.26 -11.29
CA SER A 24 -25.11 -9.02 -12.74
C SER A 24 -23.94 -8.11 -13.13
N TRP A 25 -23.06 -8.61 -14.01
CA TRP A 25 -21.95 -7.88 -14.60
C TRP A 25 -22.25 -7.54 -16.06
N ALA A 26 -21.55 -6.55 -16.62
CA ALA A 26 -21.61 -6.33 -18.07
C ALA A 26 -20.98 -7.54 -18.81
N PRO A 27 -21.45 -7.88 -20.03
CA PRO A 27 -21.07 -9.14 -20.70
C PRO A 27 -19.56 -9.37 -20.88
N ASN A 28 -18.78 -8.30 -20.99
CA ASN A 28 -17.33 -8.36 -21.19
C ASN A 28 -16.53 -8.46 -19.88
N VAL A 29 -17.12 -8.20 -18.71
CA VAL A 29 -16.37 -8.10 -17.44
C VAL A 29 -15.73 -9.43 -17.05
N LEU A 30 -16.50 -10.52 -17.03
CA LEU A 30 -15.97 -11.82 -16.62
C LEU A 30 -14.99 -12.41 -17.65
N PRO A 31 -15.26 -12.33 -18.97
CA PRO A 31 -14.27 -12.75 -19.97
C PRO A 31 -12.94 -11.98 -19.90
N GLU A 32 -12.99 -10.66 -19.68
CA GLU A 32 -11.76 -9.84 -19.53
C GLU A 32 -10.99 -10.18 -18.25
N LEU A 33 -11.69 -10.39 -17.13
CA LEU A 33 -11.06 -10.83 -15.89
C LEU A 33 -10.44 -12.22 -16.02
N GLU A 34 -11.14 -13.15 -16.67
CA GLU A 34 -10.63 -14.48 -16.97
C GLU A 34 -9.37 -14.41 -17.85
N HIS A 35 -9.42 -13.62 -18.93
CA HIS A 35 -8.26 -13.41 -19.80
C HIS A 35 -7.07 -12.87 -19.00
N PHE A 36 -7.30 -11.84 -18.19
CA PHE A 36 -6.26 -11.26 -17.32
C PHE A 36 -5.62 -12.30 -16.40
N ILE A 37 -6.41 -13.11 -15.68
CA ILE A 37 -5.89 -14.15 -14.79
C ILE A 37 -5.06 -15.20 -15.55
N ARG A 38 -5.43 -15.50 -16.79
CA ARG A 38 -4.75 -16.51 -17.63
C ARG A 38 -3.44 -16.01 -18.23
N THR A 39 -3.40 -14.77 -18.69
CA THR A 39 -2.33 -14.29 -19.59
C THR A 39 -1.38 -13.29 -18.94
N ALA A 40 -1.79 -12.62 -17.86
CA ALA A 40 -0.94 -11.65 -17.18
C ALA A 40 0.33 -12.31 -16.61
N ASP A 41 1.39 -11.52 -16.49
CA ASP A 41 2.60 -11.93 -15.77
C ASP A 41 2.29 -12.11 -14.28
N ASP A 42 3.06 -12.95 -13.61
CA ASP A 42 2.93 -13.20 -12.18
C ASP A 42 3.03 -11.90 -11.36
N TYR A 43 3.87 -10.94 -11.79
CA TYR A 43 3.96 -9.65 -11.11
C TYR A 43 2.67 -8.87 -11.26
N ASP A 44 2.03 -8.87 -12.43
CA ASP A 44 0.78 -8.15 -12.67
C ASP A 44 -0.37 -8.67 -11.80
N LEU A 45 -0.33 -9.95 -11.43
CA LEU A 45 -1.29 -10.60 -10.53
C LEU A 45 -0.96 -10.46 -9.03
N LEU A 46 0.21 -9.91 -8.69
CA LEU A 46 0.57 -9.50 -7.33
C LEU A 46 -0.01 -8.10 -7.05
N ARG A 47 -0.73 -7.92 -5.94
CA ARG A 47 -1.20 -6.60 -5.47
C ARG A 47 -1.83 -5.75 -6.59
N VAL A 48 -2.79 -6.34 -7.31
CA VAL A 48 -3.55 -5.65 -8.35
C VAL A 48 -4.26 -4.44 -7.74
N ASN A 49 -4.07 -3.27 -8.36
CA ASN A 49 -4.78 -2.05 -8.03
C ASN A 49 -6.04 -1.96 -8.91
N PRO A 50 -7.26 -2.04 -8.35
CA PRO A 50 -8.50 -2.01 -9.13
C PRO A 50 -8.67 -0.74 -9.96
N ILE A 51 -8.09 0.38 -9.52
CA ILE A 51 -8.16 1.66 -10.22
C ILE A 51 -7.41 1.58 -11.55
N GLN A 52 -6.18 1.06 -11.50
CA GLN A 52 -5.34 0.87 -12.68
C GLN A 52 -5.90 -0.20 -13.62
N TYR A 53 -6.38 -1.32 -13.05
CA TYR A 53 -7.07 -2.35 -13.83
C TYR A 53 -8.28 -1.77 -14.57
N GLY A 54 -9.13 -1.00 -13.87
CA GLY A 54 -10.30 -0.37 -14.46
C GLY A 54 -9.95 0.55 -15.63
N GLY A 55 -8.91 1.36 -15.48
CA GLY A 55 -8.39 2.20 -16.57
C GLY A 55 -7.97 1.38 -17.79
N ALA A 56 -7.23 0.28 -17.59
CA ALA A 56 -6.74 -0.57 -18.67
C ALA A 56 -7.87 -1.24 -19.47
N VAL A 57 -8.94 -1.67 -18.81
CA VAL A 57 -10.09 -2.32 -19.47
C VAL A 57 -11.27 -1.37 -19.74
N ARG A 58 -11.07 -0.05 -19.56
CA ARG A 58 -12.09 1.01 -19.74
C ARG A 58 -13.36 0.79 -18.90
N MET A 59 -13.18 0.31 -17.68
CA MET A 59 -14.22 0.15 -16.65
C MET A 59 -14.18 1.34 -15.68
N SER A 60 -15.35 1.72 -15.14
CA SER A 60 -15.39 2.76 -14.11
C SER A 60 -14.65 2.30 -12.85
N GLU A 61 -13.98 3.21 -12.15
CA GLU A 61 -13.28 2.88 -10.90
C GLU A 61 -14.21 2.21 -9.88
N ALA A 62 -15.46 2.68 -9.79
CA ALA A 62 -16.45 2.10 -8.88
C ALA A 62 -16.80 0.65 -9.24
N ASP A 63 -17.00 0.34 -10.52
CA ASP A 63 -17.29 -1.02 -10.96
C ASP A 63 -16.08 -1.94 -10.82
N ALA A 64 -14.86 -1.43 -11.04
CA ALA A 64 -13.63 -2.19 -10.84
C ALA A 64 -13.42 -2.54 -9.36
N ILE A 65 -13.63 -1.60 -8.44
CA ILE A 65 -13.57 -1.87 -7.00
C ILE A 65 -14.60 -2.93 -6.62
N GLU A 66 -15.85 -2.77 -7.07
CA GLU A 66 -16.91 -3.75 -6.85
C GLU A 66 -16.53 -5.13 -7.38
N LEU A 67 -15.98 -5.22 -8.60
CA LEU A 67 -15.51 -6.46 -9.20
C LEU A 67 -14.48 -7.16 -8.31
N PHE A 68 -13.44 -6.48 -7.87
CA PHE A 68 -12.39 -7.09 -7.07
C PHE A 68 -12.84 -7.46 -5.66
N VAL A 69 -13.75 -6.68 -5.04
CA VAL A 69 -14.34 -7.02 -3.74
C VAL A 69 -15.17 -8.32 -3.83
N HIS A 70 -15.99 -8.46 -4.88
CA HIS A 70 -16.75 -9.69 -5.11
C HIS A 70 -15.84 -10.86 -5.51
N ALA A 71 -14.83 -10.61 -6.36
CA ALA A 71 -13.85 -11.61 -6.78
C ALA A 71 -13.05 -12.14 -5.59
N ALA A 72 -12.70 -11.27 -4.64
CA ALA A 72 -12.07 -11.68 -3.40
C ALA A 72 -13.01 -12.55 -2.55
N LYS A 73 -14.29 -12.18 -2.48
CA LYS A 73 -15.28 -12.94 -1.69
C LYS A 73 -15.47 -14.37 -2.19
N VAL A 74 -15.42 -14.57 -3.51
CA VAL A 74 -15.54 -15.92 -4.10
C VAL A 74 -14.20 -16.67 -4.14
N GLY A 75 -13.09 -16.04 -3.73
CA GLY A 75 -11.77 -16.67 -3.65
C GLY A 75 -10.99 -16.67 -4.97
N LEU A 76 -11.27 -15.76 -5.90
CA LEU A 76 -10.39 -15.52 -7.07
C LEU A 76 -9.15 -14.72 -6.66
N PHE A 77 -9.29 -13.80 -5.73
CA PHE A 77 -8.23 -12.95 -5.21
C PHE A 77 -8.23 -12.99 -3.67
N ASP A 78 -7.07 -12.79 -3.08
CA ASP A 78 -6.93 -12.37 -1.70
C ASP A 78 -6.84 -10.84 -1.68
N MET A 79 -7.44 -10.23 -0.67
CA MET A 79 -7.43 -8.77 -0.48
C MET A 79 -6.48 -8.44 0.65
N ASP A 80 -5.55 -7.52 0.40
CA ASP A 80 -4.49 -7.12 1.32
C ASP A 80 -4.57 -5.62 1.62
N TRP A 81 -4.40 -5.26 2.90
CA TRP A 81 -4.19 -3.88 3.33
C TRP A 81 -2.69 -3.65 3.49
N LEU A 82 -2.12 -2.80 2.64
CA LEU A 82 -0.70 -2.52 2.55
C LEU A 82 -0.41 -1.20 3.27
N LEU A 83 0.34 -1.27 4.36
CA LEU A 83 0.87 -0.09 5.04
C LEU A 83 2.19 0.31 4.38
N ILE A 84 2.24 1.53 3.87
CA ILE A 84 3.37 2.02 3.07
C ILE A 84 4.13 3.10 3.84
N CYS A 85 5.45 3.11 3.69
CA CYS A 85 6.28 4.18 4.21
C CYS A 85 6.01 5.51 3.47
N ALA A 86 5.87 6.60 4.20
CA ALA A 86 5.67 7.92 3.62
C ALA A 86 6.90 8.48 2.88
N TYR A 87 8.09 7.90 3.08
CA TYR A 87 9.37 8.41 2.54
C TYR A 87 10.11 7.44 1.60
N CYS A 88 9.61 6.23 1.42
CA CYS A 88 10.16 5.27 0.47
C CYS A 88 9.07 4.32 -0.01
N PRO A 89 9.27 3.59 -1.12
CA PRO A 89 8.22 2.72 -1.64
C PRO A 89 7.98 1.45 -0.83
N GLN A 90 8.62 1.24 0.33
CA GLN A 90 8.48 0.00 1.09
C GLN A 90 7.05 -0.20 1.61
N VAL A 91 6.50 -1.38 1.34
CA VAL A 91 5.38 -1.96 2.09
C VAL A 91 5.92 -2.44 3.44
N ALA A 92 5.66 -1.66 4.48
CA ALA A 92 6.14 -1.92 5.83
C ALA A 92 5.39 -3.06 6.52
N GLY A 93 4.13 -3.28 6.12
CA GLY A 93 3.30 -4.37 6.61
C GLY A 93 2.16 -4.67 5.64
N SER A 94 1.71 -5.92 5.66
CA SER A 94 0.52 -6.38 4.94
C SER A 94 -0.38 -7.07 5.95
N PHE A 95 -1.63 -6.64 6.02
CA PHE A 95 -2.58 -7.11 7.02
C PHE A 95 -3.85 -7.61 6.34
N ARG A 96 -4.48 -8.63 6.94
CA ARG A 96 -5.79 -9.13 6.50
C ARG A 96 -6.94 -8.33 7.11
N GLU A 97 -6.68 -7.71 8.26
CA GLU A 97 -7.65 -6.97 9.06
C GLU A 97 -7.03 -5.61 9.48
N LEU A 98 -7.88 -4.59 9.59
CA LEU A 98 -7.45 -3.19 9.76
C LEU A 98 -7.02 -2.85 11.19
N ASP A 99 -7.46 -3.65 12.17
CA ASP A 99 -7.12 -3.53 13.60
C ASP A 99 -5.61 -3.71 13.87
N GLN A 100 -4.91 -4.41 12.98
CA GLN A 100 -3.46 -4.64 13.08
C GLN A 100 -2.60 -3.43 12.68
N VAL A 101 -3.19 -2.29 12.28
CA VAL A 101 -2.45 -1.12 11.80
C VAL A 101 -2.12 -0.16 12.95
N HIS A 102 -0.84 -0.09 13.32
CA HIS A 102 -0.37 0.85 14.34
C HIS A 102 -0.09 2.26 13.76
N PRO A 103 -0.51 3.34 14.47
CA PRO A 103 -0.39 4.73 14.02
C PRO A 103 1.03 5.27 13.97
N ARG A 104 1.99 4.56 14.54
CA ARG A 104 3.40 4.93 14.47
C ARG A 104 4.24 3.69 14.23
N PHE A 105 5.05 3.71 13.18
CA PHE A 105 6.01 2.65 12.91
C PHE A 105 7.32 3.21 12.40
N GLN A 106 8.36 2.39 12.49
CA GLN A 106 9.66 2.69 11.91
C GLN A 106 9.88 1.80 10.68
N CYS A 107 10.16 2.42 9.55
CA CYS A 107 10.39 1.74 8.28
C CYS A 107 11.66 0.88 8.34
N ALA A 108 11.58 -0.40 7.95
CA ALA A 108 12.74 -1.29 7.98
C ALA A 108 13.76 -1.02 6.86
N PHE A 109 13.32 -0.37 5.77
CA PHE A 109 14.15 -0.03 4.63
C PHE A 109 14.91 1.27 4.87
N CYS A 110 14.23 2.38 5.16
CA CYS A 110 14.88 3.69 5.29
C CYS A 110 15.00 4.21 6.73
N ASN A 111 14.50 3.48 7.74
CA ASN A 111 14.48 3.92 9.14
C ASN A 111 13.70 5.24 9.41
N ALA A 112 12.86 5.68 8.47
CA ALA A 112 11.92 6.79 8.70
C ALA A 112 10.93 6.43 9.82
N ILE A 113 10.70 7.38 10.71
CA ILE A 113 9.59 7.34 11.67
C ILE A 113 8.36 7.85 10.93
N ASN A 114 7.36 6.98 10.79
CA ASN A 114 6.09 7.32 10.18
C ASN A 114 5.09 7.58 11.30
N ASP A 115 4.73 8.85 11.50
CA ASP A 115 3.74 9.35 12.46
C ASP A 115 2.53 10.00 11.77
N VAL A 116 2.42 9.82 10.45
CA VAL A 116 1.42 10.44 9.58
C VAL A 116 0.06 9.76 9.75
N ALA A 117 -1.02 10.53 9.50
CA ALA A 117 -2.38 10.01 9.42
C ALA A 117 -2.41 8.78 8.48
N LEU A 118 -2.64 7.61 9.07
CA LEU A 118 -2.50 6.31 8.42
C LEU A 118 -3.32 6.18 7.12
N ASP A 119 -4.43 6.91 7.03
CA ASP A 119 -5.39 6.82 5.92
C ASP A 119 -4.76 7.09 4.54
N ASP A 120 -3.76 7.97 4.46
CA ASP A 120 -3.18 8.42 3.18
C ASP A 120 -2.13 7.44 2.62
N TYR A 121 -1.60 6.53 3.44
CA TYR A 121 -0.56 5.58 3.05
C TYR A 121 -0.97 4.11 3.24
N ILE A 122 -2.29 3.85 3.36
CA ILE A 122 -2.87 2.52 3.29
C ILE A 122 -3.42 2.26 1.90
N GLN A 123 -2.78 1.35 1.16
CA GLN A 123 -3.27 0.85 -0.12
C GLN A 123 -4.00 -0.47 0.07
N VAL A 124 -5.16 -0.61 -0.56
CA VAL A 124 -5.82 -1.90 -0.72
C VAL A 124 -5.48 -2.46 -2.08
N ALA A 125 -4.99 -3.69 -2.10
CA ALA A 125 -4.66 -4.38 -3.33
C ALA A 125 -5.19 -5.82 -3.31
N PHE A 126 -5.23 -6.45 -4.49
CA PHE A 126 -5.79 -7.79 -4.67
C PHE A 126 -4.77 -8.71 -5.33
N THR A 127 -4.41 -9.81 -4.68
CA THR A 127 -3.44 -10.77 -5.21
C THR A 127 -4.18 -12.04 -5.63
N VAL A 128 -3.94 -12.57 -6.85
CA VAL A 128 -4.64 -13.78 -7.32
C VAL A 128 -4.47 -14.93 -6.33
N SER A 129 -5.55 -15.63 -5.96
CA SER A 129 -5.50 -16.71 -4.97
C SER A 129 -4.56 -17.83 -5.42
N SER A 130 -3.70 -18.33 -4.53
CA SER A 130 -2.74 -19.40 -4.86
C SER A 130 -3.41 -20.69 -5.29
N GLY A 131 -4.66 -20.94 -4.86
CA GLY A 131 -5.44 -22.08 -5.34
C GLY A 131 -5.84 -21.97 -6.82
N VAL A 132 -6.02 -20.74 -7.32
CA VAL A 132 -6.38 -20.45 -8.72
C VAL A 132 -5.13 -20.39 -9.59
N ARG A 133 -4.11 -19.64 -9.14
CA ARG A 133 -2.82 -19.53 -9.84
C ARG A 133 -1.73 -19.24 -8.81
N ASP A 134 -0.81 -20.18 -8.65
CA ASP A 134 0.28 -20.08 -7.67
C ASP A 134 1.46 -19.29 -8.25
N ILE A 135 1.37 -17.97 -8.20
CA ILE A 135 2.40 -17.07 -8.76
C ILE A 135 3.69 -17.08 -7.93
N ILE A 136 4.84 -16.81 -8.55
CA ILE A 136 6.15 -16.82 -7.86
C ILE A 136 6.21 -15.90 -6.64
N PHE A 137 5.45 -14.81 -6.64
CA PHE A 137 5.40 -13.85 -5.52
C PHE A 137 4.65 -14.37 -4.28
N ARG A 138 4.02 -15.55 -4.34
CA ARG A 138 3.56 -16.29 -3.15
C ARG A 138 4.70 -16.98 -2.40
N HIS A 139 5.88 -17.06 -3.02
CA HIS A 139 7.07 -17.75 -2.55
C HIS A 139 8.27 -16.78 -2.48
N PRO A 140 8.25 -15.76 -1.59
CA PRO A 140 9.29 -14.75 -1.52
C PRO A 140 10.69 -15.34 -1.27
N GLU A 141 10.79 -16.53 -0.67
CA GLU A 141 12.03 -17.28 -0.46
C GLU A 141 12.73 -17.66 -1.78
N ARG A 142 11.97 -17.77 -2.87
CA ARG A 142 12.44 -18.17 -4.22
C ARG A 142 12.76 -16.99 -5.14
N LEU A 143 12.40 -15.77 -4.74
CA LEU A 143 12.68 -14.58 -5.54
C LEU A 143 14.17 -14.29 -5.61
N SER A 144 14.59 -13.69 -6.73
CA SER A 144 15.88 -13.00 -6.81
C SER A 144 15.93 -11.88 -5.77
N VAL A 145 17.13 -11.48 -5.33
CA VAL A 145 17.28 -10.33 -4.41
C VAL A 145 16.64 -9.08 -4.99
N GLU A 146 16.83 -8.83 -6.28
CA GLU A 146 16.27 -7.67 -6.95
C GLU A 146 14.72 -7.68 -6.92
N ASP A 147 14.07 -8.79 -7.30
CA ASP A 147 12.61 -8.89 -7.24
C ASP A 147 12.09 -8.85 -5.79
N PHE A 148 12.83 -9.43 -4.84
CA PHE A 148 12.50 -9.38 -3.43
C PHE A 148 12.40 -7.93 -2.92
N TYR A 149 13.35 -7.06 -3.29
CA TYR A 149 13.27 -5.65 -2.93
C TYR A 149 12.26 -4.90 -3.81
N LEU A 150 12.48 -4.88 -5.12
CA LEU A 150 11.85 -3.93 -6.04
C LEU A 150 10.42 -4.30 -6.44
N ARG A 151 10.04 -5.57 -6.36
CA ARG A 151 8.71 -6.04 -6.78
C ARG A 151 7.88 -6.60 -5.63
N TYR A 152 8.51 -7.26 -4.65
CA TYR A 152 7.79 -7.86 -3.53
C TYR A 152 7.69 -6.93 -2.32
N ASN A 153 8.78 -6.31 -1.88
CA ASN A 153 8.75 -5.41 -0.71
C ASN A 153 8.35 -3.97 -1.04
N PHE A 154 8.46 -3.56 -2.31
CA PHE A 154 8.05 -2.23 -2.74
C PHE A 154 6.62 -2.22 -3.28
N SER A 155 5.92 -1.13 -3.00
CA SER A 155 4.56 -0.93 -3.49
C SER A 155 4.58 -0.54 -4.96
N LYS A 156 3.53 -0.97 -5.66
CA LYS A 156 3.29 -0.61 -7.06
C LYS A 156 2.82 0.83 -7.18
N GLY A 157 2.98 1.39 -8.39
CA GLY A 157 2.49 2.73 -8.71
C GLY A 157 3.25 3.86 -8.00
N PHE A 158 4.41 3.59 -7.38
CA PHE A 158 5.32 4.64 -6.92
C PHE A 158 5.63 5.58 -8.10
N ILE A 159 5.72 6.88 -7.84
CA ILE A 159 6.14 7.86 -8.83
C ILE A 159 7.54 8.31 -8.47
N ALA A 160 8.53 7.91 -9.28
CA ALA A 160 9.90 8.34 -9.08
C ALA A 160 10.02 9.88 -9.18
N PRO A 161 10.82 10.50 -8.29
CA PRO A 161 10.94 11.94 -8.22
C PRO A 161 11.68 12.51 -9.44
N HIS A 162 11.54 13.82 -9.64
CA HIS A 162 12.26 14.58 -10.68
C HIS A 162 12.05 14.07 -12.12
N GLY A 163 10.93 13.40 -12.38
CA GLY A 163 10.61 12.85 -13.70
C GLY A 163 11.47 11.65 -14.10
N MET A 164 12.19 11.04 -13.16
CA MET A 164 12.95 9.81 -13.40
C MET A 164 12.01 8.62 -13.55
N THR A 165 12.46 7.57 -14.24
CA THR A 165 11.85 6.25 -14.14
C THR A 165 12.38 5.50 -12.92
N HIS A 166 11.67 4.47 -12.45
CA HIS A 166 12.17 3.61 -11.37
C HIS A 166 13.53 2.99 -11.70
N GLN A 167 13.71 2.56 -12.95
CA GLN A 167 14.97 1.97 -13.39
C GLN A 167 16.12 2.99 -13.32
N GLN A 168 15.87 4.25 -13.69
CA GLN A 168 16.86 5.32 -13.58
C GLN A 168 17.20 5.63 -12.13
N LEU A 169 16.20 5.69 -11.25
CA LEU A 169 16.41 5.91 -9.82
C LEU A 169 17.25 4.80 -9.19
N VAL A 170 16.89 3.53 -9.45
CA VAL A 170 17.64 2.37 -8.98
C VAL A 170 19.05 2.37 -9.55
N ALA A 171 19.23 2.64 -10.85
CA ALA A 171 20.55 2.70 -11.47
C ALA A 171 21.43 3.82 -10.88
N ALA A 172 20.86 4.95 -10.48
CA ALA A 172 21.60 6.06 -9.89
C ALA A 172 22.08 5.75 -8.46
N LEU A 173 21.23 5.11 -7.66
CA LEU A 173 21.47 4.93 -6.22
C LEU A 173 22.06 3.55 -5.87
N SER A 174 21.71 2.50 -6.61
CA SER A 174 22.15 1.13 -6.32
C SER A 174 23.64 0.95 -6.59
N ARG A 175 24.31 0.18 -5.75
CA ARG A 175 25.69 -0.30 -5.93
C ARG A 175 25.78 -1.82 -6.05
N GLY A 176 24.64 -2.51 -6.00
CA GLY A 176 24.54 -3.95 -6.23
C GLY A 176 23.57 -4.64 -5.30
N PHE A 177 23.19 -5.86 -5.68
CA PHE A 177 22.39 -6.78 -4.89
C PHE A 177 23.18 -8.07 -4.68
N ALA A 178 23.01 -8.71 -3.53
CA ALA A 178 23.66 -9.99 -3.26
C ALA A 178 22.87 -10.84 -2.26
N ASP A 179 22.80 -12.15 -2.53
CA ASP A 179 22.45 -13.15 -1.53
C ASP A 179 23.73 -13.64 -0.86
N ILE A 180 23.67 -13.84 0.45
CA ILE A 180 24.70 -14.55 1.23
C ILE A 180 23.98 -15.61 2.07
N GLU A 181 24.22 -16.88 1.76
CA GLU A 181 23.57 -18.00 2.47
C GLU A 181 23.98 -18.01 3.96
N ALA A 182 23.21 -18.75 4.76
CA ALA A 182 23.50 -18.94 6.17
C ALA A 182 24.95 -19.42 6.38
N HIS A 183 25.66 -18.82 7.33
CA HIS A 183 27.06 -19.15 7.67
C HIS A 183 28.09 -18.93 6.54
N GLU A 184 27.73 -18.24 5.46
CA GLU A 184 28.64 -17.87 4.37
C GLU A 184 29.16 -16.41 4.48
N HIS A 185 30.13 -16.07 3.63
CA HIS A 185 30.66 -14.72 3.54
C HIS A 185 30.99 -14.31 2.11
N ARG A 186 30.95 -13.01 1.83
CA ARG A 186 31.34 -12.43 0.53
C ARG A 186 32.04 -11.08 0.71
N SER A 187 32.91 -10.73 -0.23
CA SER A 187 33.57 -9.42 -0.28
C SER A 187 33.09 -8.65 -1.50
N PHE A 188 32.93 -7.33 -1.32
CA PHE A 188 32.45 -6.42 -2.35
C PHE A 188 33.36 -5.19 -2.38
N ASP A 189 33.76 -4.78 -3.59
CA ASP A 189 34.56 -3.57 -3.79
C ASP A 189 33.66 -2.42 -4.26
N PHE A 190 33.77 -1.28 -3.58
CA PHE A 190 32.98 -0.08 -3.85
C PHE A 190 33.88 1.15 -3.98
N GLU A 191 33.51 2.03 -4.90
CA GLU A 191 33.98 3.42 -4.90
C GLU A 191 32.93 4.25 -4.13
N VAL A 192 33.20 4.53 -2.87
CA VAL A 192 32.29 5.26 -1.98
C VAL A 192 32.56 6.76 -2.12
N THR A 193 31.55 7.51 -2.57
CA THR A 193 31.64 8.98 -2.64
C THR A 193 31.22 9.62 -1.31
N ALA A 194 31.45 10.92 -1.17
CA ALA A 194 30.86 11.67 -0.06
C ALA A 194 29.33 11.50 -0.04
N GLY A 195 28.74 11.50 1.15
CA GLY A 195 27.30 11.33 1.37
C GLY A 195 26.99 10.14 2.28
N ARG A 196 25.99 9.34 1.91
CA ARG A 196 25.49 8.24 2.74
C ARG A 196 25.53 6.92 1.98
N PHE A 197 26.32 5.97 2.47
CA PHE A 197 26.40 4.61 1.96
C PHE A 197 25.61 3.68 2.87
N GLU A 198 24.70 2.90 2.32
CA GLU A 198 23.80 2.03 3.08
C GLU A 198 24.03 0.57 2.71
N VAL A 199 24.09 -0.28 3.74
CA VAL A 199 24.04 -1.74 3.63
C VAL A 199 22.70 -2.19 4.21
N LEU A 200 21.80 -2.63 3.35
CA LEU A 200 20.46 -3.07 3.71
C LEU A 200 20.38 -4.59 3.73
N ASP A 201 19.68 -5.14 4.72
CA ASP A 201 19.19 -6.52 4.69
C ASP A 201 17.74 -6.57 5.17
N LEU A 202 16.82 -6.52 4.21
CA LEU A 202 15.39 -6.47 4.48
C LEU A 202 14.83 -7.84 4.91
N SER A 203 15.55 -8.94 4.69
CA SER A 203 15.15 -10.26 5.22
C SER A 203 15.18 -10.27 6.75
N HIS A 204 16.20 -9.63 7.33
CA HIS A 204 16.33 -9.43 8.77
C HIS A 204 15.82 -8.06 9.26
N LYS A 205 15.28 -7.22 8.36
CA LYS A 205 14.78 -5.86 8.64
C LYS A 205 15.86 -4.94 9.23
N LEU A 206 17.07 -5.01 8.68
CA LEU A 206 18.23 -4.26 9.13
C LEU A 206 18.71 -3.25 8.09
N LEU A 207 19.18 -2.11 8.59
CA LEU A 207 19.85 -1.06 7.82
C LEU A 207 21.07 -0.59 8.60
N LEU A 208 22.25 -0.74 8.01
CA LEU A 208 23.50 -0.13 8.46
C LEU A 208 23.82 1.06 7.57
N VAL A 209 24.04 2.21 8.18
CA VAL A 209 24.34 3.46 7.49
C VAL A 209 25.77 3.88 7.76
N PHE A 210 26.53 4.10 6.71
CA PHE A 210 27.82 4.77 6.77
C PHE A 210 27.71 6.21 6.27
N PHE A 211 28.13 7.16 7.10
CA PHE A 211 28.28 8.56 6.68
C PHE A 211 29.70 8.76 6.15
N ALA A 212 29.81 9.03 4.86
CA ALA A 212 31.07 9.25 4.17
C ALA A 212 31.34 10.75 4.06
N ASP A 213 32.15 11.29 4.97
CA ASP A 213 32.49 12.72 5.04
C ASP A 213 34.01 12.93 5.01
N GLY A 214 34.44 14.12 4.58
CA GLY A 214 35.85 14.52 4.53
C GLY A 214 36.56 14.18 3.21
N GLU A 215 37.89 14.17 3.26
CA GLU A 215 38.75 13.92 2.09
C GLU A 215 38.80 12.42 1.73
N PRO A 216 38.95 12.07 0.43
CA PRO A 216 39.17 10.69 0.02
C PRO A 216 40.40 10.09 0.70
N ALA A 217 40.23 8.90 1.28
CA ALA A 217 41.29 8.18 1.98
C ALA A 217 41.90 7.07 1.12
N GLU A 218 43.01 6.51 1.61
CA GLU A 218 43.59 5.26 1.11
C GLU A 218 42.54 4.12 1.13
N PRO A 219 42.71 3.06 0.32
CA PRO A 219 41.80 1.91 0.32
C PRO A 219 41.57 1.34 1.72
N GLN A 220 40.31 1.09 2.06
CA GLN A 220 39.89 0.62 3.38
C GLN A 220 39.19 -0.74 3.30
N GLU A 221 39.46 -1.58 4.28
CA GLU A 221 38.69 -2.81 4.50
C GLU A 221 37.71 -2.62 5.66
N THR A 222 36.50 -3.16 5.50
CA THR A 222 35.47 -3.15 6.54
C THR A 222 34.83 -4.53 6.63
N LEU A 223 34.94 -5.15 7.80
CA LEU A 223 34.22 -6.38 8.12
C LEU A 223 32.85 -6.04 8.73
N VAL A 224 31.79 -6.55 8.11
CA VAL A 224 30.41 -6.47 8.60
C VAL A 224 29.92 -7.88 8.90
N GLN A 225 29.54 -8.14 10.14
CA GLN A 225 28.99 -9.41 10.58
C GLN A 225 27.48 -9.24 10.75
N LEU A 226 26.70 -9.97 9.97
CA LEU A 226 25.26 -10.09 10.18
C LEU A 226 25.05 -11.10 11.31
N GLU A 227 24.59 -10.60 12.45
CA GLU A 227 24.24 -11.40 13.63
C GLU A 227 22.74 -11.31 13.88
N SER A 228 22.18 -12.23 14.66
CA SER A 228 20.73 -12.27 14.94
C SER A 228 20.23 -10.92 15.47
N GLY A 229 19.53 -10.18 14.60
CA GLY A 229 18.90 -8.89 14.92
C GLY A 229 19.78 -7.64 14.81
N ARG A 230 21.03 -7.73 14.33
CA ARG A 230 21.89 -6.55 14.12
C ARG A 230 23.06 -6.79 13.16
N PHE A 231 23.61 -5.70 12.63
CA PHE A 231 24.98 -5.70 12.10
C PHE A 231 26.01 -5.47 13.22
N HIS A 232 27.11 -6.20 13.22
CA HIS A 232 28.28 -5.96 14.05
C HIS A 232 29.46 -5.59 13.15
N VAL A 233 30.15 -4.48 13.47
CA VAL A 233 31.27 -3.97 12.69
C VAL A 233 32.45 -3.82 13.67
N PRO A 234 33.34 -4.83 13.78
CA PRO A 234 34.34 -4.88 14.86
C PRO A 234 35.25 -3.65 14.94
N ASP A 235 35.72 -3.19 13.78
CA ASP A 235 36.70 -2.11 13.70
C ASP A 235 36.06 -0.71 13.73
N ARG A 236 34.72 -0.64 13.70
CA ARG A 236 33.97 0.62 13.63
C ARG A 236 32.72 0.53 14.52
N PRO A 237 32.76 1.05 15.75
CA PRO A 237 31.60 1.06 16.63
C PRO A 237 30.39 1.68 15.95
N THR A 238 29.25 0.98 16.00
CA THR A 238 27.98 1.50 15.48
C THR A 238 27.18 2.15 16.60
N ALA A 239 26.53 3.28 16.30
CA ALA A 239 25.65 3.99 17.22
C ALA A 239 24.36 4.41 16.52
N PRO A 240 23.25 4.56 17.27
CA PRO A 240 22.03 5.15 16.71
C PRO A 240 22.23 6.64 16.43
N LYS A 241 21.56 7.16 15.40
CA LYS A 241 21.58 8.58 15.03
C LYS A 241 20.21 9.02 14.54
N ASP A 242 19.60 9.95 15.25
CA ASP A 242 18.38 10.60 14.81
C ASP A 242 18.73 11.78 13.89
N MET A 243 18.02 11.88 12.77
CA MET A 243 18.23 12.93 11.78
C MET A 243 16.90 13.43 11.23
N VAL A 244 16.85 14.73 10.95
CA VAL A 244 15.81 15.32 10.12
C VAL A 244 16.37 15.48 8.73
N LEU A 245 15.75 14.82 7.75
CA LEU A 245 16.13 14.91 6.34
C LEU A 245 14.93 15.40 5.55
N GLY A 246 15.06 16.59 4.95
CA GLY A 246 13.92 17.26 4.32
C GLY A 246 12.82 17.54 5.34
N ASN A 247 11.63 16.98 5.10
CA ASN A 247 10.48 17.07 6.00
C ASN A 247 10.23 15.78 6.80
N GLY A 248 11.17 14.83 6.82
CA GLY A 248 11.03 13.56 7.54
C GLY A 248 11.95 13.42 8.74
N GLN A 249 11.47 12.64 9.72
CA GLN A 249 12.25 12.21 10.88
C GLN A 249 12.75 10.78 10.67
N PHE A 250 14.05 10.59 10.85
CA PHE A 250 14.73 9.31 10.65
C PHE A 250 15.45 8.94 11.93
N SER A 251 15.27 7.70 12.38
CA SER A 251 16.02 7.16 13.52
C SER A 251 16.89 6.02 13.03
N PHE A 252 18.11 6.32 12.60
CA PHE A 252 19.00 5.27 12.11
C PHE A 252 19.49 4.45 13.29
N ARG A 253 19.14 3.17 13.32
CA ARG A 253 19.48 2.29 14.46
C ARG A 253 20.97 1.97 14.53
N GLN A 254 21.62 1.88 13.38
CA GLN A 254 23.02 1.50 13.26
C GLN A 254 23.72 2.42 12.27
N THR A 255 24.58 3.28 12.80
CA THR A 255 25.38 4.21 12.00
C THR A 255 26.84 4.13 12.37
N ALA A 256 27.71 4.35 11.39
CA ALA A 256 29.14 4.51 11.56
C ALA A 256 29.66 5.54 10.55
N ASP A 257 30.89 6.02 10.75
CA ASP A 257 31.54 6.95 9.82
C ASP A 257 32.49 6.19 8.89
N LEU A 258 32.61 6.66 7.65
CA LEU A 258 33.61 6.26 6.67
C LEU A 258 34.24 7.51 6.06
N SER A 259 35.42 7.36 5.46
CA SER A 259 35.97 8.36 4.54
C SER A 259 35.64 7.96 3.10
N PRO A 260 35.39 8.90 2.18
CA PRO A 260 35.25 8.60 0.77
C PRO A 260 36.48 7.86 0.20
N GLY A 261 36.32 7.13 -0.91
CA GLY A 261 37.39 6.41 -1.59
C GLY A 261 37.06 4.94 -1.86
N LYS A 262 38.09 4.10 -2.03
CA LYS A 262 37.94 2.67 -2.31
C LYS A 262 37.70 1.88 -1.02
N HIS A 263 36.64 1.09 -1.00
CA HIS A 263 36.29 0.23 0.13
C HIS A 263 36.09 -1.21 -0.32
N THR A 264 36.73 -2.14 0.37
CA THR A 264 36.38 -3.56 0.33
C THR A 264 35.54 -3.87 1.56
N ILE A 265 34.25 -4.13 1.36
CA ILE A 265 33.33 -4.52 2.42
C ILE A 265 33.17 -6.04 2.40
N ARG A 266 33.67 -6.71 3.43
CA ARG A 266 33.48 -8.14 3.66
C ARG A 266 32.27 -8.33 4.56
N ILE A 267 31.27 -9.06 4.08
CA ILE A 267 30.07 -9.39 4.85
C ILE A 267 30.12 -10.87 5.23
N GLU A 268 30.00 -11.16 6.51
CA GLU A 268 29.84 -12.50 7.07
C GLU A 268 28.41 -12.67 7.57
N ASN A 269 27.66 -13.61 6.98
CA ASN A 269 26.37 -14.01 7.49
C ASN A 269 26.58 -15.06 8.60
N ARG A 270 26.29 -14.70 9.86
CA ARG A 270 26.38 -15.61 11.02
C ARG A 270 25.02 -16.08 11.52
N THR A 271 23.98 -15.82 10.75
CA THR A 271 22.62 -16.26 11.06
C THR A 271 22.34 -17.62 10.41
N ASP A 272 21.26 -18.25 10.85
CA ASP A 272 20.78 -19.52 10.27
C ASP A 272 19.94 -19.32 9.00
N ASP A 273 19.69 -18.06 8.61
CA ASP A 273 18.88 -17.69 7.46
C ASP A 273 19.75 -17.01 6.38
N ARG A 274 19.28 -17.02 5.13
CA ARG A 274 19.92 -16.30 4.03
C ARG A 274 19.75 -14.79 4.19
N GLY A 275 20.84 -14.04 4.18
CA GLY A 275 20.83 -12.58 4.14
C GLY A 275 20.68 -12.06 2.71
N ARG A 276 19.84 -11.03 2.52
CA ARG A 276 19.52 -10.44 1.21
C ARG A 276 19.92 -8.99 1.14
N PHE A 277 21.06 -8.72 0.53
CA PHE A 277 21.73 -7.44 0.61
C PHE A 277 21.40 -6.52 -0.55
N TRP A 278 21.16 -5.25 -0.24
CA TRP A 278 21.19 -4.15 -1.21
C TRP A 278 22.14 -3.07 -0.72
N PHE A 279 23.06 -2.65 -1.58
CA PHE A 279 23.97 -1.54 -1.35
C PHE A 279 23.44 -0.28 -2.04
N VAL A 280 23.30 0.82 -1.30
CA VAL A 280 22.72 2.07 -1.82
C VAL A 280 23.61 3.26 -1.44
N GLN A 281 23.89 4.15 -2.39
CA GLN A 281 24.68 5.35 -2.17
C GLN A 281 23.83 6.60 -2.49
N TYR A 282 23.67 7.46 -1.49
CA TYR A 282 23.03 8.76 -1.62
C TYR A 282 24.09 9.88 -1.63
N PRO A 283 23.94 10.90 -2.49
CA PRO A 283 24.85 12.04 -2.52
C PRO A 283 24.71 12.92 -1.26
N PRO A 284 25.69 13.80 -0.98
CA PRO A 284 25.58 14.76 0.11
C PRO A 284 24.35 15.67 -0.07
N GLY A 285 23.65 15.95 1.02
CA GLY A 285 22.47 16.81 0.98
C GLY A 285 21.23 16.17 0.35
N PHE A 286 21.25 14.87 0.04
CA PHE A 286 20.03 14.16 -0.36
C PHE A 286 18.96 14.29 0.72
N ALA A 287 17.83 14.89 0.35
CA ALA A 287 16.68 15.08 1.22
C ALA A 287 15.50 14.25 0.68
N PRO A 288 15.02 13.24 1.42
CA PRO A 288 13.81 12.53 1.05
C PRO A 288 12.60 13.47 1.17
N HIS A 289 11.64 13.25 0.28
CA HIS A 289 10.33 13.90 0.30
C HIS A 289 9.25 12.84 0.50
N LEU A 290 8.02 13.29 0.76
CA LEU A 290 6.89 12.38 0.77
C LEU A 290 6.76 11.71 -0.60
N VAL A 291 6.63 10.38 -0.59
CA VAL A 291 6.47 9.64 -1.84
C VAL A 291 5.10 9.87 -2.44
N GLU A 292 5.06 9.97 -3.75
CA GLU A 292 3.84 10.07 -4.53
C GLU A 292 3.52 8.74 -5.19
N TYR A 293 2.23 8.50 -5.42
CA TYR A 293 1.72 7.30 -6.06
C TYR A 293 0.71 7.65 -7.14
N GLU A 294 0.67 6.82 -8.17
CA GLU A 294 -0.46 6.76 -9.08
C GLU A 294 -1.77 6.51 -8.31
N PRO A 295 -2.93 6.92 -8.84
CA PRO A 295 -4.22 6.69 -8.18
C PRO A 295 -4.39 5.22 -7.76
N PHE A 296 -4.72 5.02 -6.49
CA PHE A 296 -4.91 3.70 -5.89
C PHE A 296 -6.17 3.62 -5.05
N LEU A 297 -6.61 2.39 -4.76
CA LEU A 297 -7.71 2.14 -3.85
C LEU A 297 -7.22 2.33 -2.41
N SER A 298 -7.57 3.44 -1.77
CA SER A 298 -7.26 3.65 -0.35
C SER A 298 -8.20 2.86 0.55
N GLY A 299 -7.75 2.60 1.77
CA GLY A 299 -8.55 1.95 2.81
C GLY A 299 -9.91 2.65 3.04
N LYS A 300 -9.89 3.98 3.19
CA LYS A 300 -11.09 4.81 3.34
C LYS A 300 -12.08 4.61 2.19
N ARG A 301 -11.60 4.55 0.94
CA ARG A 301 -12.45 4.36 -0.24
C ARG A 301 -13.05 2.95 -0.29
N LEU A 302 -12.29 1.92 0.13
CA LEU A 302 -12.82 0.57 0.27
C LEU A 302 -13.92 0.49 1.35
N LEU A 303 -13.69 1.07 2.54
CA LEU A 303 -14.68 1.10 3.63
C LEU A 303 -16.01 1.74 3.21
N LEU A 304 -15.95 2.70 2.29
CA LEU A 304 -17.10 3.36 1.70
C LEU A 304 -17.74 2.58 0.55
N THR A 305 -17.19 1.46 0.12
CA THR A 305 -17.75 0.63 -0.96
C THR A 305 -18.96 -0.16 -0.46
N PRO A 306 -20.12 -0.10 -1.14
CA PRO A 306 -21.33 -0.81 -0.71
C PRO A 306 -21.12 -2.31 -0.49
N SER A 307 -20.55 -3.02 -1.47
CA SER A 307 -20.37 -4.47 -1.36
C SER A 307 -19.35 -4.87 -0.31
N PHE A 308 -18.33 -4.05 -0.05
CA PHE A 308 -17.39 -4.32 1.03
C PHE A 308 -18.12 -4.37 2.39
N ARG A 309 -18.95 -3.35 2.67
CA ARG A 309 -19.75 -3.29 3.89
C ARG A 309 -20.78 -4.41 4.01
N GLU A 310 -21.25 -4.97 2.90
CA GLU A 310 -22.20 -6.07 2.93
C GLU A 310 -21.52 -7.42 3.13
N LEU A 311 -20.42 -7.67 2.41
CA LEU A 311 -19.77 -8.98 2.32
C LEU A 311 -18.71 -9.24 3.40
N TYR A 312 -18.17 -8.18 4.00
CA TYR A 312 -17.06 -8.21 4.96
C TYR A 312 -17.40 -7.59 6.33
N LYS A 313 -18.68 -7.68 6.75
CA LYS A 313 -19.18 -7.11 8.01
C LYS A 313 -18.37 -7.45 9.26
N ALA A 314 -17.74 -8.63 9.31
CA ALA A 314 -16.94 -9.06 10.46
C ALA A 314 -15.56 -8.37 10.54
N GLN A 315 -15.04 -7.82 9.45
CA GLN A 315 -13.72 -7.16 9.40
C GLN A 315 -13.79 -5.66 9.73
N LEU A 316 -14.98 -5.16 10.10
CA LEU A 316 -15.29 -3.73 10.19
C LEU A 316 -15.23 -3.13 11.60
N VAL A 317 -14.52 -3.78 12.55
CA VAL A 317 -14.13 -3.31 13.91
C VAL A 317 -14.71 -4.17 15.05
N ASP A 318 -13.83 -4.57 15.96
CA ASP A 318 -14.08 -4.97 17.35
C ASP A 318 -14.08 -3.71 18.24
N GLU A 319 -15.04 -3.55 19.16
CA GLU A 319 -15.37 -2.26 19.83
C GLU A 319 -14.24 -1.63 20.68
N GLY A 320 -13.07 -2.29 20.80
CA GLY A 320 -11.94 -1.87 21.62
C GLY A 320 -10.81 -1.11 20.92
N GLU A 321 -10.69 -1.15 19.59
CA GLU A 321 -9.55 -0.56 18.87
C GLU A 321 -10.02 0.49 17.85
N SER A 322 -9.89 1.76 18.22
CA SER A 322 -10.23 2.87 17.35
C SER A 322 -9.13 3.09 16.31
N ILE A 323 -9.31 2.58 15.09
CA ILE A 323 -8.64 3.16 13.93
C ILE A 323 -9.15 4.60 13.79
N LYS A 324 -8.28 5.57 14.03
CA LYS A 324 -8.58 6.98 13.75
C LYS A 324 -8.67 7.15 12.24
N VAL A 325 -9.85 6.93 11.67
CA VAL A 325 -10.17 7.45 10.34
C VAL A 325 -10.28 8.97 10.49
N SER A 326 -9.25 9.67 10.04
CA SER A 326 -8.94 11.06 10.39
C SER A 326 -9.89 12.05 9.72
N ASP A 327 -10.36 11.75 8.51
CA ASP A 327 -11.11 12.70 7.70
C ASP A 327 -12.25 12.04 6.93
N MET A 328 -13.40 11.81 7.55
CA MET A 328 -14.64 11.49 6.84
C MET A 328 -15.53 12.74 6.77
N THR A 329 -15.71 13.29 5.57
CA THR A 329 -16.68 14.36 5.35
C THR A 329 -18.06 13.77 5.13
N PHE A 330 -18.95 13.95 6.10
CA PHE A 330 -20.36 13.61 5.95
C PHE A 330 -21.14 14.79 5.37
N LEU A 331 -21.74 14.61 4.19
CA LEU A 331 -22.62 15.60 3.58
C LEU A 331 -24.08 15.18 3.80
N PHE A 332 -24.82 15.99 4.55
CA PHE A 332 -26.27 15.88 4.66
C PHE A 332 -26.93 16.91 3.75
N THR A 333 -27.81 16.45 2.85
CA THR A 333 -28.60 17.32 1.99
C THR A 333 -30.08 17.06 2.24
N ASP A 334 -30.86 18.14 2.31
CA ASP A 334 -32.32 18.08 2.49
C ASP A 334 -32.99 19.08 1.54
N LEU A 335 -34.16 18.69 1.04
CA LEU A 335 -35.01 19.57 0.25
C LEU A 335 -35.89 20.37 1.21
N LYS A 336 -35.53 21.64 1.43
CA LYS A 336 -36.33 22.57 2.24
C LYS A 336 -37.77 22.60 1.74
N LYS A 337 -38.72 22.46 2.68
CA LYS A 337 -40.17 22.48 2.42
C LYS A 337 -40.62 21.42 1.40
N SER A 338 -40.07 20.20 1.49
CA SER A 338 -40.50 19.08 0.65
C SER A 338 -41.99 18.77 0.78
N THR A 339 -42.63 18.93 1.95
CA THR A 339 -44.07 18.67 2.12
C THR A 339 -44.97 19.71 1.40
N PRO A 340 -44.77 21.03 1.57
CA PRO A 340 -45.49 22.04 0.78
C PRO A 340 -45.20 22.00 -0.74
N LEU A 341 -44.11 21.34 -1.16
CA LEU A 341 -43.81 21.14 -2.58
C LEU A 341 -44.86 20.23 -3.23
N TYR A 342 -45.23 19.13 -2.57
CA TYR A 342 -46.26 18.20 -3.09
C TYR A 342 -47.62 18.90 -3.25
N GLU A 343 -47.95 19.79 -2.32
CA GLU A 343 -49.21 20.55 -2.35
C GLU A 343 -49.23 21.65 -3.43
N SER A 344 -48.07 22.23 -3.77
CA SER A 344 -48.01 23.38 -4.69
C SER A 344 -47.83 23.01 -6.16
N VAL A 345 -47.08 21.94 -6.48
CA VAL A 345 -46.83 21.53 -7.88
C VAL A 345 -47.48 20.20 -8.26
N GLY A 346 -48.13 19.54 -7.30
CA GLY A 346 -48.75 18.23 -7.46
C GLY A 346 -47.75 17.07 -7.39
N ASP A 347 -48.25 15.89 -7.01
CA ASP A 347 -47.43 14.72 -6.67
C ASP A 347 -46.45 14.29 -7.77
N VAL A 348 -46.88 14.34 -9.03
CA VAL A 348 -46.08 13.91 -10.18
C VAL A 348 -44.88 14.84 -10.41
N ASN A 349 -45.10 16.15 -10.36
CA ASN A 349 -44.04 17.13 -10.57
C ASN A 349 -43.10 17.22 -9.37
N ALA A 350 -43.64 17.13 -8.14
CA ALA A 350 -42.84 17.06 -6.93
C ALA A 350 -41.93 15.82 -6.92
N TYR A 351 -42.45 14.66 -7.34
CA TYR A 351 -41.65 13.45 -7.51
C TYR A 351 -40.52 13.62 -8.53
N PHE A 352 -40.79 14.26 -9.68
CA PHE A 352 -39.76 14.54 -10.68
C PHE A 352 -38.65 15.45 -10.14
N LEU A 353 -39.00 16.52 -9.42
CA LEU A 353 -38.04 17.46 -8.83
C LEU A 353 -37.17 16.79 -7.76
N VAL A 354 -37.76 15.94 -6.91
CA VAL A 354 -37.03 15.16 -5.91
C VAL A 354 -36.06 14.19 -6.59
N ARG A 355 -36.49 13.51 -7.66
CA ARG A 355 -35.64 12.60 -8.42
C ARG A 355 -34.48 13.34 -9.09
N GLN A 356 -34.74 14.49 -9.72
CA GLN A 356 -33.72 15.32 -10.36
C GLN A 356 -32.68 15.81 -9.34
N HIS A 357 -33.11 16.19 -8.13
CA HIS A 357 -32.20 16.53 -7.03
C HIS A 357 -31.26 15.36 -6.67
N PHE A 358 -31.80 14.15 -6.52
CA PHE A 358 -30.97 12.96 -6.27
C PHE A 358 -30.07 12.59 -7.44
N GLU A 359 -30.49 12.80 -8.69
CA GLU A 359 -29.66 12.58 -9.87
C GLU A 359 -28.46 13.54 -9.91
N ILE A 360 -28.68 14.82 -9.61
CA ILE A 360 -27.60 15.82 -9.50
C ILE A 360 -26.63 15.45 -8.37
N LEU A 361 -27.15 15.09 -7.19
CA LEU A 361 -26.32 14.67 -6.06
C LEU A 361 -25.53 13.40 -6.37
N ASN A 362 -26.18 12.37 -6.94
CA ASN A 362 -25.50 11.13 -7.31
C ASN A 362 -24.40 11.39 -8.34
N ARG A 363 -24.62 12.28 -9.31
CA ARG A 363 -23.59 12.67 -10.28
C ARG A 363 -22.40 13.32 -9.58
N ILE A 364 -22.62 14.34 -8.76
CA ILE A 364 -21.54 15.08 -8.07
C ILE A 364 -20.78 14.17 -7.09
N ILE A 365 -21.49 13.33 -6.34
CA ILE A 365 -20.90 12.39 -5.38
C ILE A 365 -20.01 11.37 -6.12
N ARG A 366 -20.46 10.83 -7.26
CA ARG A 366 -19.67 9.93 -8.10
C ARG A 366 -18.45 10.60 -8.71
N GLU A 367 -18.60 11.82 -9.24
CA GLU A 367 -17.50 12.63 -9.79
C GLU A 367 -16.42 12.96 -8.75
N ARG A 368 -16.77 12.97 -7.47
CA ARG A 368 -15.85 13.25 -6.34
C ARG A 368 -15.47 12.00 -5.54
N SER A 369 -15.71 10.81 -6.09
CA SER A 369 -15.39 9.53 -5.44
C SER A 369 -15.98 9.34 -4.04
N GLY A 370 -17.12 9.99 -3.74
CA GLY A 370 -17.86 9.82 -2.49
C GLY A 370 -18.88 8.68 -2.57
N THR A 371 -19.39 8.27 -1.40
CA THR A 371 -20.46 7.26 -1.31
C THR A 371 -21.72 7.83 -0.66
N LEU A 372 -22.87 7.57 -1.27
CA LEU A 372 -24.17 7.84 -0.68
C LEU A 372 -24.52 6.72 0.33
N SER A 373 -24.51 7.02 1.63
CA SER A 373 -24.71 6.00 2.67
C SER A 373 -26.18 5.65 2.93
N ARG A 374 -27.11 6.62 2.83
CA ARG A 374 -28.54 6.41 3.12
C ARG A 374 -29.44 7.45 2.45
N ARG A 375 -30.62 7.04 1.98
CA ARG A 375 -31.74 7.92 1.58
C ARG A 375 -32.87 7.74 2.59
N SER A 376 -33.33 8.81 3.21
CA SER A 376 -34.56 8.78 4.00
C SER A 376 -35.57 9.74 3.40
N ALA A 377 -36.60 9.21 2.74
CA ALA A 377 -37.78 9.98 2.39
C ALA A 377 -38.77 9.85 3.55
N THR A 378 -38.71 10.77 4.53
CA THR A 378 -39.74 10.83 5.57
C THR A 378 -41.02 11.36 4.96
N ARG A 379 -41.92 10.46 4.55
CA ARG A 379 -43.36 10.74 4.54
C ARG A 379 -43.80 10.66 6.00
N SER A 380 -44.09 11.79 6.63
CA SER A 380 -44.66 11.83 7.97
C SER A 380 -46.02 11.13 7.96
N TRP A 381 -46.09 9.90 8.47
CA TRP A 381 -47.35 9.28 8.89
C TRP A 381 -47.69 9.79 10.30
N PRO A 382 -48.94 10.21 10.57
CA PRO A 382 -49.31 10.73 11.88
C PRO A 382 -49.44 9.56 12.86
N GLY A 383 -48.47 9.39 13.76
CA GLY A 383 -48.62 8.43 14.87
C GLY A 383 -47.38 7.96 15.63
N SER A 384 -46.16 8.12 15.13
CA SER A 384 -44.96 7.64 15.84
C SER A 384 -44.17 8.78 16.49
N SER A 385 -44.38 8.96 17.79
CA SER A 385 -43.57 9.85 18.62
C SER A 385 -42.17 9.26 18.82
N VAL A 386 -41.16 9.81 18.15
CA VAL A 386 -39.75 9.66 18.59
C VAL A 386 -39.41 10.89 19.44
N ARG A 387 -39.26 10.69 20.75
CA ARG A 387 -38.81 11.72 21.69
C ARG A 387 -37.43 12.21 21.26
N ARG A 388 -37.30 13.52 21.02
CA ARG A 388 -36.00 14.20 21.01
C ARG A 388 -35.52 14.34 22.45
N MET A 389 -34.35 13.78 22.78
CA MET A 389 -33.61 14.20 23.97
C MET A 389 -32.98 15.57 23.70
N PRO A 390 -33.10 16.56 24.61
CA PRO A 390 -32.39 17.82 24.49
C PRO A 390 -30.95 17.67 25.01
N PHE A 391 -29.96 18.00 24.18
CA PHE A 391 -28.60 18.27 24.62
C PHE A 391 -28.54 19.68 25.20
N ALA A 392 -28.11 19.80 26.46
CA ALA A 392 -27.72 21.07 27.07
C ALA A 392 -26.28 21.45 26.65
N PRO A 393 -25.97 22.74 26.46
CA PRO A 393 -24.61 23.17 26.13
C PRO A 393 -23.70 23.14 27.38
N PRO A 394 -22.37 22.96 27.21
CA PRO A 394 -21.45 22.90 28.33
C PRO A 394 -21.27 24.29 28.97
N SER A 395 -21.35 24.35 30.29
CA SER A 395 -20.89 25.49 31.08
C SER A 395 -19.36 25.55 31.10
N ARG A 396 -18.86 26.78 31.13
CA ARG A 396 -17.45 27.22 31.08
C ARG A 396 -16.46 26.44 31.95
#